data_AF-A0A7J0CGC0-F1
#
_entry.id   AF-A0A7J0CGC0-F1
#
_cell.length_a   1.000
_cell.length_b   1.000
_cell.length_c   1.000
_cell.angle_alpha   90.00
_cell.angle_beta   90.00
_cell.angle_gamma   90.00
#
_symmetry.space_group_name_H-M   'P 1'
#
loop_
_entity.id
_entity.type
_entity.pdbx_description
1 polymer ?
#
loop_
_entity_poly.entity_id
_entity_poly.type
_entity_poly.pdbx_seq_one_letter_code
_entity_poly.pdbx_strand_id
1 'polypeptide(L)'
;MSEHTITCTSGVSDTLTAQSSIGNDVAFYSRQGGVSKISVYAAPSDARTFARGILALCDEADGGEVKEDPAATVEGPTVRGIKVGDKVRVLVDDAEYARVSRGDILCVTHVGGNLIVADEANTEGEGWYFRNAKSLEKVVDEPEPLVEWERDLLTPPAVVRPQIGDRVRVIQGDPHASGDDFAGRVGKLIADDGAHDRIPFLVRFGPGEHGDVDGQWYCAKVEIVDESTPEAPPAEALTFTTRAAIDRETFVARAKSLLAGTDHTGADVIAMAAFLAGGGA
;
A
#
# COMPACT_ATOMS: atom_id res chain seq x y z
N MET A 1 16.82 13.07 10.45
CA MET A 1 15.65 13.05 11.36
C MET A 1 14.64 13.98 10.74
N SER A 2 13.56 13.43 10.20
CA SER A 2 12.47 14.19 9.63
C SER A 2 11.24 14.10 10.54
N GLU A 3 10.49 15.19 10.62
CA GLU A 3 9.32 15.33 11.47
C GLU A 3 8.22 16.02 10.67
N HIS A 4 7.02 15.46 10.70
CA HIS A 4 5.83 16.10 10.16
C HIS A 4 4.78 16.19 11.27
N THR A 5 4.18 17.37 11.41
CA THR A 5 3.15 17.63 12.42
C THR A 5 1.90 18.16 11.73
N ILE A 6 0.76 17.50 11.98
CA ILE A 6 -0.56 18.07 11.72
C ILE A 6 -1.04 18.73 13.01
N THR A 7 -1.50 19.97 12.91
CA THR A 7 -2.05 20.73 14.02
C THR A 7 -3.56 20.90 13.84
N CYS A 8 -4.33 20.69 14.90
CA CYS A 8 -5.75 21.00 14.91
C CYS A 8 -5.96 22.52 14.86
N THR A 9 -6.69 23.01 13.87
CA THR A 9 -6.98 24.45 13.72
C THR A 9 -7.94 24.95 14.80
N SER A 10 -8.92 24.14 15.20
CA SER A 10 -9.88 24.46 16.27
C SER A 10 -9.27 24.38 17.68
N GLY A 11 -8.15 23.67 17.83
CA GLY A 11 -7.44 23.50 19.09
C GLY A 11 -5.94 23.42 18.83
N VAL A 12 -5.27 24.56 18.70
CA VAL A 12 -3.85 24.64 18.31
C VAL A 12 -2.86 23.90 19.24
N SER A 13 -3.33 23.48 20.41
CA SER A 13 -2.60 22.65 21.37
C SER A 13 -2.75 21.14 21.12
N ASP A 14 -3.59 20.75 20.17
CA ASP A 14 -3.81 19.38 19.73
C ASP A 14 -3.00 19.14 18.45
N THR A 15 -2.09 18.16 18.50
CA THR A 15 -1.20 17.85 17.39
C THR A 15 -1.07 16.35 17.19
N LEU A 16 -0.86 15.93 15.94
CA LEU A 16 -0.37 14.60 15.60
C LEU A 16 0.99 14.76 14.90
N THR A 17 2.03 14.22 15.51
CA THR A 17 3.40 14.31 15.01
C THR A 17 3.90 12.93 14.62
N ALA A 18 4.35 12.78 13.39
CA ALA A 18 5.11 11.63 12.93
C ALA A 18 6.59 12.00 12.87
N GLN A 19 7.44 11.24 13.56
CA GLN A 19 8.87 11.50 13.63
C GLN A 19 9.64 10.24 13.23
N SER A 20 10.53 10.34 12.24
CA SER A 20 11.48 9.26 11.94
C SER A 20 12.63 9.33 12.95
N SER A 21 12.81 8.30 13.77
CA SER A 21 13.93 8.25 14.72
C SER A 21 15.22 7.73 14.05
N ILE A 22 16.34 7.84 14.77
CA ILE A 22 17.59 7.19 14.38
C ILE A 22 17.40 5.70 14.65
N GLY A 23 17.25 4.90 13.58
CA GLY A 23 16.89 3.47 13.68
C GLY A 23 15.80 3.01 12.71
N ASN A 24 15.34 3.86 11.78
CA ASN A 24 14.27 3.64 10.81
C ASN A 24 12.85 3.57 11.39
N ASP A 25 12.67 3.44 12.70
CA ASP A 25 11.33 3.44 13.30
C ASP A 25 10.62 4.79 13.14
N VAL A 26 9.29 4.71 12.96
CA VAL A 26 8.42 5.88 12.91
C VAL A 26 7.64 5.95 14.22
N ALA A 27 7.85 7.03 14.95
CA ALA A 27 7.12 7.33 16.17
C ALA A 27 5.97 8.28 15.86
N PHE A 28 4.76 7.92 16.28
CA PHE A 28 3.57 8.77 16.21
C PHE A 28 3.25 9.30 17.60
N TYR A 29 3.20 10.62 17.75
CA TYR A 29 2.83 11.30 18.99
C TYR A 29 1.52 12.03 18.79
N SER A 30 0.53 11.75 19.64
CA SER A 30 -0.67 12.58 19.74
C SER A 30 -0.60 13.44 21.00
N ARG A 31 -0.82 14.74 20.84
CA ARG A 31 -1.03 15.69 21.94
C ARG A 31 -2.47 16.17 21.93
N GLN A 32 -3.06 16.25 23.11
CA GLN A 32 -4.37 16.86 23.32
C GLN A 32 -4.28 17.82 24.51
N GLY A 33 -4.61 19.10 24.32
CA GLY A 33 -4.45 20.14 25.33
C GLY A 33 -2.99 20.33 25.77
N GLY A 34 -2.03 20.07 24.88
CA GLY A 34 -0.60 20.12 25.18
C GLY A 34 -0.06 18.91 25.96
N VAL A 35 -0.91 17.94 26.32
CA VAL A 35 -0.49 16.70 27.01
C VAL A 35 -0.34 15.58 25.99
N SER A 36 0.84 14.94 25.97
CA SER A 36 1.06 13.72 25.17
C SER A 36 0.16 12.61 25.68
N LYS A 37 -0.70 12.06 24.82
CA LYS A 37 -1.69 11.05 25.20
C LYS A 37 -1.36 9.65 24.69
N ILE A 38 -0.78 9.53 23.49
CA ILE A 38 -0.48 8.24 22.88
C ILE A 38 0.83 8.35 22.09
N SER A 39 1.71 7.36 22.28
CA SER A 39 2.89 7.13 21.44
C SER A 39 2.81 5.73 20.84
N VAL A 40 2.78 5.64 19.51
CA VAL A 40 2.89 4.35 18.80
C VAL A 40 4.22 4.34 18.05
N TYR A 41 5.00 3.29 18.28
CA TYR A 41 6.18 2.99 17.48
C TYR A 41 5.76 1.92 16.49
N ALA A 42 5.74 2.28 15.21
CA ALA A 42 5.45 1.35 14.15
C ALA A 42 6.75 0.95 13.47
N ALA A 43 6.89 -0.34 13.19
CA ALA A 43 7.91 -0.80 12.27
C ALA A 43 7.72 -0.07 10.92
N PRO A 44 8.80 0.19 10.16
CA PRO A 44 8.73 0.96 8.92
C PRO A 44 7.70 0.41 7.92
N SER A 45 7.58 -0.92 7.82
CA SER A 45 6.60 -1.59 6.96
C SER A 45 5.16 -1.29 7.34
N ASP A 46 4.88 -1.22 8.64
CA ASP A 46 3.54 -1.01 9.17
C ASP A 46 3.13 0.46 9.06
N ALA A 47 4.06 1.37 9.33
CA ALA A 47 3.88 2.82 9.11
C ALA A 47 3.56 3.12 7.64
N ARG A 48 4.27 2.48 6.71
CA ARG A 48 4.02 2.61 5.26
C ARG A 48 2.69 2.01 4.85
N THR A 49 2.32 0.85 5.40
CA THR A 49 1.04 0.20 5.13
C THR A 49 -0.13 1.07 5.62
N PHE A 50 0.00 1.64 6.81
CA PHE A 50 -0.96 2.59 7.36
C PHE A 50 -1.09 3.84 6.49
N ALA A 51 0.04 4.41 6.06
CA ALA A 51 0.07 5.56 5.16
C ALA A 51 -0.62 5.29 3.81
N ARG A 52 -0.37 4.13 3.21
CA ARG A 52 -1.06 3.70 1.99
C ARG A 52 -2.57 3.58 2.19
N GLY A 53 -2.99 3.07 3.33
CA GLY A 53 -4.41 3.02 3.70
C GLY A 53 -5.01 4.42 3.77
N ILE A 54 -4.28 5.39 4.31
CA ILE A 54 -4.70 6.78 4.36
C ILE A 54 -4.78 7.40 2.95
N LEU A 55 -3.76 7.24 2.10
CA LEU A 55 -3.78 7.75 0.72
C LEU A 55 -4.94 7.17 -0.08
N ALA A 56 -5.14 5.86 -0.01
CA ALA A 56 -6.25 5.21 -0.70
C ALA A 56 -7.63 5.73 -0.21
N LEU A 57 -7.76 6.03 1.09
CA LEU A 57 -8.96 6.64 1.64
C LEU A 57 -9.14 8.09 1.20
N CYS A 58 -8.06 8.85 1.04
CA CYS A 58 -8.10 10.21 0.49
C CYS A 58 -8.53 10.21 -0.97
N ASP A 59 -7.95 9.34 -1.80
CA ASP A 59 -8.32 9.20 -3.21
C ASP A 59 -9.80 8.81 -3.36
N GLU A 60 -10.30 7.93 -2.49
CA GLU A 60 -11.72 7.54 -2.43
C GLU A 60 -12.62 8.70 -1.93
N ALA A 61 -12.16 9.49 -0.96
CA ALA A 61 -12.92 10.61 -0.39
C ALA A 61 -13.01 11.82 -1.32
N ASP A 62 -11.95 12.11 -2.08
CA ASP A 62 -11.93 13.13 -3.14
C ASP A 62 -12.70 12.70 -4.39
N GLY A 63 -13.30 11.50 -4.36
CA GLY A 63 -14.28 11.03 -5.32
C GLY A 63 -13.71 10.21 -6.47
N GLY A 64 -12.40 9.94 -6.51
CA GLY A 64 -11.75 9.18 -7.59
C GLY A 64 -11.93 9.76 -9.00
N GLU A 65 -12.62 10.90 -9.15
CA GLU A 65 -12.65 11.66 -10.36
C GLU A 65 -11.31 12.36 -10.46
N VAL A 66 -10.43 11.80 -11.28
CA VAL A 66 -9.33 12.53 -11.89
C VAL A 66 -9.87 13.90 -12.25
N LYS A 67 -9.36 14.95 -11.59
CA LYS A 67 -9.65 16.33 -11.99
C LYS A 67 -9.22 16.44 -13.45
N GLU A 68 -10.18 16.29 -14.36
CA GLU A 68 -9.97 16.64 -15.75
C GLU A 68 -9.63 18.12 -15.74
N ASP A 69 -8.43 18.42 -16.23
CA ASP A 69 -7.98 19.77 -16.53
C ASP A 69 -9.11 20.46 -17.33
N PRO A 70 -9.59 21.66 -16.96
CA PRO A 70 -10.76 22.29 -17.59
C PRO A 70 -10.51 22.78 -19.04
N ALA A 71 -9.58 22.17 -19.76
CA ALA A 71 -9.25 22.46 -21.14
C ALA A 71 -9.22 21.19 -22.00
N ALA A 72 -10.38 20.53 -22.18
CA ALA A 72 -10.86 20.03 -23.48
C ALA A 72 -11.97 18.99 -23.32
N THR A 73 -13.23 19.43 -23.27
CA THR A 73 -14.36 18.53 -23.54
C THR A 73 -15.04 18.96 -24.83
N VAL A 74 -14.49 18.48 -25.95
CA VAL A 74 -15.27 18.22 -27.14
C VAL A 74 -15.29 16.70 -27.27
N GLU A 75 -16.33 16.05 -26.77
CA GLU A 75 -16.58 14.64 -27.06
C GLU A 75 -16.94 14.51 -28.56
N GLY A 76 -15.90 14.47 -29.38
CA GLY A 76 -15.99 14.09 -30.78
C GLY A 76 -16.15 12.57 -30.91
N PRO A 77 -16.76 12.09 -32.01
CA PRO A 77 -16.90 10.67 -32.28
C PRO A 77 -15.53 9.98 -32.28
N THR A 78 -15.35 8.95 -31.45
CA THR A 78 -14.10 8.17 -31.39
C THR A 78 -14.08 7.12 -32.49
N VAL A 79 -13.02 7.12 -33.29
CA VAL A 79 -12.76 6.02 -34.22
C VAL A 79 -12.02 4.95 -33.43
N ARG A 80 -12.70 3.84 -33.10
CA ARG A 80 -12.15 2.70 -32.33
C ARG A 80 -11.62 3.05 -30.92
N GLY A 81 -12.18 4.07 -30.26
CA GLY A 81 -11.76 4.44 -28.91
C GLY A 81 -10.39 5.13 -28.83
N ILE A 82 -9.84 5.57 -29.97
CA ILE A 82 -8.67 6.46 -30.01
C ILE A 82 -9.14 7.88 -29.73
N LYS A 83 -8.49 8.54 -28.75
CA LYS A 83 -8.72 9.94 -28.36
C LYS A 83 -7.44 10.77 -28.48
N VAL A 84 -7.59 12.09 -28.46
CA VAL A 84 -6.45 13.02 -28.37
C VAL A 84 -5.63 12.69 -27.12
N GLY A 85 -4.30 12.69 -27.27
CA GLY A 85 -3.35 12.30 -26.23
C GLY A 85 -3.02 10.81 -26.17
N ASP A 86 -3.79 9.94 -26.83
CA ASP A 86 -3.42 8.53 -26.94
C ASP A 86 -2.14 8.37 -27.78
N LYS A 87 -1.32 7.39 -27.40
CA LYS A 87 -0.25 6.88 -28.29
C LYS A 87 -0.83 5.84 -29.23
N VAL A 88 -0.48 5.92 -30.50
CA VAL A 88 -0.89 4.97 -31.54
C VAL A 88 0.34 4.41 -32.25
N ARG A 89 0.30 3.12 -32.56
CA ARG A 89 1.32 2.41 -33.33
C ARG A 89 0.87 2.30 -34.78
N VAL A 90 1.74 2.65 -35.72
CA VAL A 90 1.52 2.50 -37.15
C VAL A 90 1.63 1.03 -37.56
N LEU A 91 0.64 0.51 -38.28
CA LEU A 91 0.56 -0.90 -38.68
C LEU A 91 0.99 -1.16 -40.14
N VAL A 92 1.12 -0.12 -40.95
CA VAL A 92 1.39 -0.18 -42.40
C VAL A 92 2.42 0.90 -42.76
N ASP A 93 3.46 0.53 -43.51
CA ASP A 93 4.45 1.49 -44.03
C ASP A 93 3.79 2.48 -44.98
N ASP A 94 4.24 3.74 -44.95
CA ASP A 94 3.73 4.81 -45.83
C ASP A 94 2.20 4.99 -45.78
N ALA A 95 1.58 4.72 -44.61
CA ALA A 95 0.14 4.76 -44.45
C ALA A 95 -0.44 6.13 -44.87
N GLU A 96 -1.35 6.16 -45.84
CA GLU A 96 -1.95 7.39 -46.37
C GLU A 96 -0.91 8.42 -46.88
N TYR A 97 0.24 7.94 -47.40
CA TYR A 97 1.38 8.75 -47.84
C TYR A 97 2.07 9.54 -46.72
N ALA A 98 1.79 9.23 -45.46
CA ALA A 98 2.55 9.73 -44.34
C ALA A 98 3.94 9.07 -44.33
N ARG A 99 5.01 9.83 -44.07
CA ARG A 99 6.38 9.30 -44.04
C ARG A 99 6.66 8.60 -42.71
N VAL A 100 5.87 7.57 -42.43
CA VAL A 100 5.93 6.77 -41.20
C VAL A 100 6.12 5.31 -41.57
N SER A 101 6.87 4.60 -40.74
CA SER A 101 7.14 3.18 -40.86
C SER A 101 6.23 2.39 -39.94
N ARG A 102 5.96 1.12 -40.31
CA ARG A 102 5.28 0.18 -39.43
C ARG A 102 6.07 0.00 -38.13
N GLY A 103 5.40 0.20 -37.01
CA GLY A 103 5.97 0.12 -35.67
C GLY A 103 6.19 1.49 -35.02
N ASP A 104 6.19 2.57 -35.81
CA ASP A 104 6.34 3.93 -35.28
C ASP A 104 5.20 4.25 -34.31
N ILE A 105 5.55 4.94 -33.22
CA ILE A 105 4.61 5.35 -32.17
C ILE A 105 4.43 6.87 -32.27
N LEU A 106 3.19 7.28 -32.49
CA LEU A 106 2.79 8.66 -32.66
C LEU A 106 1.82 9.07 -31.55
N CYS A 107 1.82 10.35 -31.17
CA CYS A 107 0.85 10.93 -30.26
C CYS A 107 -0.31 11.52 -31.05
N VAL A 108 -1.55 11.15 -30.71
CA VAL A 108 -2.73 11.66 -31.40
C VAL A 108 -2.99 13.10 -30.97
N THR A 109 -2.91 14.03 -31.92
CA THR A 109 -3.11 15.47 -31.70
C THR A 109 -4.51 15.94 -32.08
N HIS A 110 -5.20 15.22 -32.96
CA HIS A 110 -6.58 15.54 -33.36
C HIS A 110 -7.38 14.30 -33.78
N VAL A 111 -8.66 14.27 -33.43
CA VAL A 111 -9.61 13.24 -33.89
C VAL A 111 -10.89 13.93 -34.37
N GLY A 112 -11.29 13.68 -35.62
CA GLY A 112 -12.49 14.29 -36.21
C GLY A 112 -13.10 13.43 -37.31
N GLY A 113 -14.35 12.97 -37.13
CA GLY A 113 -15.03 12.13 -38.12
C GLY A 113 -14.30 10.80 -38.33
N ASN A 114 -13.72 10.59 -39.51
CA ASN A 114 -12.85 9.45 -39.83
C ASN A 114 -11.36 9.82 -39.91
N LEU A 115 -10.99 11.04 -39.53
CA LEU A 115 -9.64 11.55 -39.59
C LEU A 115 -8.98 11.51 -38.21
N ILE A 116 -7.78 10.95 -38.14
CA ILE A 116 -6.89 10.99 -36.99
C ILE A 116 -5.63 11.75 -37.43
N VAL A 117 -5.22 12.76 -36.66
CA VAL A 117 -3.92 13.44 -36.84
C VAL A 117 -3.02 13.00 -35.70
N ALA A 118 -1.83 12.53 -36.02
CA ALA A 118 -0.84 12.14 -35.03
C ALA A 118 0.56 12.64 -35.43
N ASP A 119 1.36 13.01 -34.43
CA ASP A 119 2.71 13.57 -34.61
C ASP A 119 3.71 12.74 -33.79
N GLU A 120 4.98 12.76 -34.18
CA GLU A 120 6.03 12.23 -33.30
C GLU A 120 6.16 13.19 -32.10
N ALA A 121 6.36 12.65 -30.90
CA ALA A 121 6.33 13.44 -29.67
C ALA A 121 7.39 14.57 -29.59
N ASN A 122 8.28 14.68 -30.59
CA ASN A 122 9.43 15.60 -30.60
C ASN A 122 9.64 16.35 -31.93
N THR A 123 8.74 16.25 -32.91
CA THR A 123 8.85 17.01 -34.16
C THR A 123 7.93 18.23 -34.10
N GLU A 124 8.51 19.43 -34.09
CA GLU A 124 7.73 20.66 -34.17
C GLU A 124 7.10 20.79 -35.57
N GLY A 125 5.89 20.27 -35.75
CA GLY A 125 4.93 20.82 -36.70
C GLY A 125 4.57 19.99 -37.94
N GLU A 126 4.93 18.72 -38.04
CA GLU A 126 4.48 17.85 -39.13
C GLU A 126 3.55 16.73 -38.63
N GLY A 127 2.29 17.08 -38.37
CA GLY A 127 1.25 16.10 -38.08
C GLY A 127 0.90 15.26 -39.33
N TRP A 128 0.81 13.95 -39.16
CA TRP A 128 0.41 12.99 -40.19
C TRP A 128 -1.09 12.71 -40.14
N TYR A 129 -1.71 12.54 -41.31
CA TYR A 129 -3.15 12.39 -41.46
C TYR A 129 -3.52 10.94 -41.76
N PHE A 130 -4.30 10.30 -40.89
CA PHE A 130 -4.77 8.93 -41.04
C PHE A 130 -6.28 8.90 -41.21
N ARG A 131 -6.75 8.53 -42.41
CA ARG A 131 -8.20 8.35 -42.70
C ARG A 131 -8.68 6.92 -42.45
N ASN A 132 -7.76 5.97 -42.45
CA ASN A 132 -8.03 4.57 -42.20
C ASN A 132 -7.51 4.16 -40.82
N ALA A 133 -8.40 4.14 -39.82
CA ALA A 133 -8.05 3.70 -38.46
C ALA A 133 -7.66 2.20 -38.35
N LYS A 134 -7.70 1.43 -39.45
CA LYS A 134 -7.09 0.09 -39.48
C LYS A 134 -5.57 0.14 -39.65
N SER A 135 -5.01 1.29 -40.03
CA SER A 135 -3.56 1.51 -40.12
C SER A 135 -2.94 1.88 -38.77
N LEU A 136 -3.76 2.02 -37.72
CA LEU A 136 -3.34 2.42 -36.38
C LEU A 136 -3.83 1.41 -35.33
N GLU A 137 -3.01 1.17 -34.32
CA GLU A 137 -3.34 0.44 -33.10
C GLU A 137 -3.11 1.34 -31.89
N LYS A 138 -4.08 1.45 -30.97
CA LYS A 138 -3.85 2.17 -29.72
C LYS A 138 -2.80 1.44 -28.88
N VAL A 139 -1.72 2.13 -28.55
CA VAL A 139 -0.75 1.65 -27.57
C VAL A 139 -1.34 1.93 -26.21
N VAL A 140 -1.80 0.88 -25.54
CA VAL A 140 -2.01 0.95 -24.09
C VAL A 140 -0.63 1.12 -23.49
N ASP A 141 -0.39 2.25 -22.80
CA ASP A 141 0.90 2.47 -22.14
C ASP A 141 1.23 1.21 -21.33
N GLU A 142 2.31 0.54 -21.74
CA GLU A 142 2.91 -0.49 -20.91
C GLU A 142 3.29 0.21 -19.62
N PRO A 143 2.81 -0.26 -18.45
CA PRO A 143 3.04 0.44 -17.19
C PRO A 143 4.53 0.71 -17.08
N GLU A 144 4.89 1.96 -16.74
CA GLU A 144 6.29 2.34 -16.61
C GLU A 144 7.00 1.29 -15.74
N PRO A 145 8.20 0.83 -16.15
CA PRO A 145 8.89 -0.19 -15.40
C PRO A 145 9.07 0.31 -13.97
N LEU A 146 8.49 -0.42 -13.02
CA LEU A 146 8.52 -0.06 -11.61
C LEU A 146 9.93 0.33 -11.20
N VAL A 147 10.05 1.51 -10.61
CA VAL A 147 11.32 1.98 -10.07
C VAL A 147 11.76 1.05 -8.95
N GLU A 148 13.07 0.96 -8.68
CA GLU A 148 13.67 -0.07 -7.82
C GLU A 148 12.97 -0.17 -6.44
N TRP A 149 12.62 0.97 -5.86
CA TRP A 149 11.90 1.01 -4.58
C TRP A 149 10.46 0.48 -4.67
N GLU A 150 9.75 0.65 -5.79
CA GLU A 150 8.41 0.07 -5.99
C GLU A 150 8.51 -1.45 -6.11
N ARG A 151 9.59 -1.93 -6.75
CA ARG A 151 9.88 -3.36 -6.89
C ARG A 151 10.18 -4.00 -5.53
N ASP A 152 10.95 -3.32 -4.69
CA ASP A 152 11.21 -3.74 -3.31
C ASP A 152 9.92 -3.77 -2.46
N LEU A 153 8.96 -2.89 -2.75
CA LEU A 153 7.68 -2.83 -2.03
C LEU A 153 6.66 -3.88 -2.48
N LEU A 154 6.77 -4.40 -3.69
CA LEU A 154 5.94 -5.48 -4.21
C LEU A 154 6.57 -6.86 -4.00
N THR A 155 7.88 -6.91 -3.75
CA THR A 155 8.54 -8.15 -3.38
C THR A 155 8.20 -8.43 -1.92
N PRO A 156 7.39 -9.46 -1.61
CA PRO A 156 7.13 -9.80 -0.21
C PRO A 156 8.48 -10.03 0.49
N PRO A 157 8.65 -9.55 1.73
CA PRO A 157 9.90 -9.75 2.44
C PRO A 157 10.22 -11.24 2.43
N ALA A 158 11.49 -11.57 2.16
CA ALA A 158 11.93 -12.95 2.15
C ALA A 158 11.46 -13.61 3.46
N VAL A 159 10.71 -14.70 3.34
CA VAL A 159 10.21 -15.43 4.51
C VAL A 159 11.43 -15.97 5.25
N VAL A 160 11.84 -15.26 6.30
CA VAL A 160 12.95 -15.70 7.14
C VAL A 160 12.46 -16.93 7.90
N ARG A 161 13.05 -18.09 7.59
CA ARG A 161 12.75 -19.32 8.31
C ARG A 161 13.31 -19.21 9.73
N PRO A 162 12.49 -19.39 10.77
CA PRO A 162 12.96 -19.32 12.16
C PRO A 162 13.97 -20.45 12.43
N GLN A 163 14.99 -20.13 13.22
CA GLN A 163 16.06 -21.03 13.60
C GLN A 163 15.89 -21.52 15.05
N ILE A 164 16.43 -22.69 15.36
CA ILE A 164 16.47 -23.19 16.74
C ILE A 164 17.24 -22.19 17.60
N GLY A 165 16.60 -21.73 18.66
CA GLY A 165 17.11 -20.68 19.53
C GLY A 165 16.35 -19.36 19.42
N ASP A 166 15.67 -19.12 18.29
CA ASP A 166 14.94 -17.88 18.06
C ASP A 166 13.77 -17.73 19.03
N ARG A 167 13.51 -16.49 19.41
CA ARG A 167 12.27 -16.11 20.10
C ARG A 167 11.18 -16.01 19.03
N VAL A 168 10.11 -16.77 19.18
CA VAL A 168 9.05 -16.87 18.19
C VAL A 168 7.68 -16.67 18.82
N ARG A 169 6.76 -16.04 18.09
CA ARG A 169 5.34 -15.97 18.43
C ARG A 169 4.60 -17.04 17.63
N VAL A 170 3.72 -17.77 18.31
CA VAL A 170 2.86 -18.75 17.64
C VAL A 170 1.76 -18.01 16.88
N ILE A 171 1.71 -18.23 15.58
CA ILE A 171 0.62 -17.74 14.72
C ILE A 171 -0.52 -18.75 14.69
N GLN A 172 -0.17 -20.05 14.68
CA GLN A 172 -1.11 -21.15 14.62
C GLN A 172 -0.54 -22.35 15.37
N GLY A 173 -1.28 -22.86 16.36
CA GLY A 173 -0.93 -24.08 17.08
C GLY A 173 -1.24 -25.35 16.27
N ASP A 174 -1.19 -26.50 16.94
CA ASP A 174 -1.61 -27.79 16.34
C ASP A 174 -3.14 -27.82 16.17
N PRO A 175 -3.66 -27.92 14.93
CA PRO A 175 -5.10 -27.95 14.67
C PRO A 175 -5.81 -29.22 15.17
N HIS A 176 -5.08 -30.27 15.55
CA HIS A 176 -5.66 -31.54 16.06
C HIS A 176 -5.62 -31.66 17.58
N ALA A 177 -4.85 -30.82 18.24
CA ALA A 177 -4.86 -30.69 19.69
C ALA A 177 -5.80 -29.53 20.09
N SER A 178 -5.93 -29.26 21.38
CA SER A 178 -6.42 -27.97 21.90
C SER A 178 -5.41 -26.83 21.60
N GLY A 179 -4.73 -26.88 20.45
CA GLY A 179 -3.55 -26.09 20.11
C GLY A 179 -3.84 -24.63 19.80
N ASP A 180 -5.11 -24.27 19.52
CA ASP A 180 -5.50 -22.87 19.33
C ASP A 180 -5.27 -22.01 20.58
N ASP A 181 -5.17 -22.63 21.77
CA ASP A 181 -4.89 -21.96 23.04
C ASP A 181 -3.49 -21.32 23.11
N PHE A 182 -2.60 -21.63 22.16
CA PHE A 182 -1.23 -21.13 22.14
C PHE A 182 -1.00 -20.00 21.14
N ALA A 183 -1.97 -19.70 20.26
CA ALA A 183 -1.85 -18.59 19.31
C ALA A 183 -1.62 -17.25 20.06
N GLY A 184 -0.65 -16.47 19.58
CA GLY A 184 -0.22 -15.22 20.19
C GLY A 184 0.82 -15.36 21.31
N ARG A 185 1.05 -16.56 21.85
CA ARG A 185 2.08 -16.78 22.87
C ARG A 185 3.47 -16.71 22.26
N VAL A 186 4.40 -16.15 23.03
CA VAL A 186 5.81 -16.04 22.67
C VAL A 186 6.60 -17.08 23.44
N GLY A 187 7.48 -17.79 22.74
CA GLY A 187 8.37 -18.79 23.33
C GLY A 187 9.69 -18.88 22.57
N LYS A 188 10.50 -19.87 22.92
CA LYS A 188 11.76 -20.17 22.24
C LYS A 188 11.58 -21.37 21.32
N LEU A 189 11.98 -21.25 20.06
CA LEU A 189 12.00 -22.38 19.13
C LEU A 189 13.11 -23.35 19.55
N ILE A 190 12.76 -24.59 19.88
CA ILE A 190 13.72 -25.60 20.36
C ILE A 190 13.93 -26.75 19.38
N ALA A 191 13.01 -26.97 18.44
CA ALA A 191 13.21 -27.88 17.31
C ALA A 191 12.42 -27.41 16.08
N ASP A 192 12.97 -27.67 14.90
CA ASP A 192 12.31 -27.58 13.60
C ASP A 192 12.33 -28.99 13.00
N ASP A 193 11.28 -29.75 13.30
CA ASP A 193 11.09 -31.09 12.78
C ASP A 193 10.36 -31.02 11.44
N GLY A 194 11.13 -30.71 10.39
CA GLY A 194 10.63 -30.67 9.02
C GLY A 194 10.07 -32.00 8.51
N ALA A 195 10.13 -33.11 9.28
CA ALA A 195 9.42 -34.34 8.95
C ALA A 195 7.93 -34.30 9.32
N HIS A 196 7.51 -33.36 10.17
CA HIS A 196 6.12 -33.12 10.51
C HIS A 196 5.54 -31.97 9.67
N ASP A 197 5.08 -32.28 8.47
CA ASP A 197 4.56 -31.32 7.48
C ASP A 197 3.51 -30.33 8.01
N ARG A 198 2.79 -30.70 9.08
CA ARG A 198 1.69 -29.90 9.65
C ARG A 198 2.06 -29.09 10.88
N ILE A 199 3.06 -29.53 11.64
CA ILE A 199 3.42 -28.95 12.95
C ILE A 199 4.95 -28.99 13.16
N PRO A 200 5.74 -28.40 12.26
CA PRO A 200 7.19 -28.60 12.26
C PRO A 200 7.89 -27.88 13.42
N PHE A 201 7.24 -26.92 14.09
CA PHE A 201 7.91 -26.05 15.07
C PHE A 201 7.63 -26.47 16.51
N LEU A 202 8.63 -26.94 17.25
CA LEU A 202 8.50 -27.20 18.69
C LEU A 202 8.92 -25.95 19.48
N VAL A 203 7.95 -25.31 20.14
CA VAL A 203 8.15 -24.06 20.89
C VAL A 203 8.07 -24.33 22.40
N ARG A 204 9.02 -23.80 23.16
CA ARG A 204 9.03 -23.86 24.63
C ARG A 204 8.62 -22.51 25.22
N PHE A 205 7.60 -22.53 26.09
CA PHE A 205 7.07 -21.32 26.74
C PHE A 205 7.62 -21.11 28.16
N GLY A 206 8.12 -22.18 28.80
CA GLY A 206 8.56 -22.14 30.19
C GLY A 206 9.27 -23.43 30.62
N PRO A 207 9.30 -23.73 31.94
CA PRO A 207 10.00 -24.90 32.48
C PRO A 207 9.18 -26.21 32.43
N GLY A 208 7.89 -26.17 32.08
CA GLY A 208 7.02 -27.34 32.06
C GLY A 208 7.41 -28.40 31.02
N GLU A 209 6.82 -29.59 31.15
CA GLU A 209 7.02 -30.69 30.22
C GLU A 209 6.12 -30.60 28.98
N HIS A 210 6.26 -31.53 28.03
CA HIS A 210 5.38 -31.56 26.87
C HIS A 210 3.93 -31.83 27.30
N GLY A 211 3.00 -30.95 26.91
CA GLY A 211 1.60 -31.03 27.33
C GLY A 211 1.22 -30.10 28.49
N ASP A 212 2.19 -29.47 29.16
CA ASP A 212 1.90 -28.47 30.20
C ASP A 212 1.62 -27.09 29.61
N VAL A 213 0.79 -26.29 30.28
CA VAL A 213 0.44 -24.93 29.83
C VAL A 213 1.68 -24.04 29.70
N ASP A 214 2.69 -24.21 30.55
CA ASP A 214 3.99 -23.52 30.51
C ASP A 214 5.12 -24.40 29.96
N GLY A 215 4.76 -25.49 29.28
CA GLY A 215 5.71 -26.46 28.75
C GLY A 215 6.14 -26.21 27.31
N GLN A 216 6.22 -27.29 26.52
CA GLN A 216 6.59 -27.24 25.10
C GLN A 216 5.51 -27.84 24.21
N TRP A 217 5.24 -27.21 23.06
CA TRP A 217 4.19 -27.61 22.13
C TRP A 217 4.62 -27.50 20.67
N TYR A 218 4.17 -28.45 19.87
CA TYR A 218 4.32 -28.37 18.42
C TYR A 218 3.31 -27.38 17.84
N CYS A 219 3.78 -26.53 16.94
CA CYS A 219 3.03 -25.44 16.34
C CYS A 219 3.09 -25.55 14.81
N ALA A 220 1.98 -25.23 14.15
CA ALA A 220 1.88 -25.25 12.70
C ALA A 220 2.60 -24.06 12.07
N LYS A 221 2.49 -22.88 12.69
CA LYS A 221 3.07 -21.64 12.17
C LYS A 221 3.57 -20.74 13.29
N VAL A 222 4.78 -20.23 13.12
CA VAL A 222 5.39 -19.28 14.04
C VAL A 222 6.00 -18.10 13.26
N GLU A 223 6.16 -16.96 13.92
CA GLU A 223 6.88 -15.79 13.41
C GLU A 223 8.04 -15.45 14.35
N ILE A 224 9.15 -14.93 13.82
CA ILE A 224 10.28 -14.46 14.64
C ILE A 224 9.87 -13.18 15.35
N VAL A 225 10.17 -13.08 16.64
CA VAL A 225 9.98 -11.88 17.45
C VAL A 225 11.36 -11.29 17.70
N ASP A 226 11.59 -10.07 17.24
CA ASP A 226 12.82 -9.34 17.57
C ASP A 226 12.87 -9.06 19.07
N GLU A 227 13.96 -9.45 19.73
CA GLU A 227 14.19 -9.19 21.16
C GLU A 227 14.20 -7.69 21.50
N SER A 228 14.46 -6.83 20.51
CA SER A 228 14.38 -5.39 20.66
C SER A 228 12.95 -4.87 20.81
N THR A 229 11.94 -5.67 20.43
CA THR A 229 10.53 -5.30 20.55
C THR A 229 10.08 -5.50 22.00
N PRO A 230 9.76 -4.43 22.75
CA PRO A 230 9.28 -4.58 24.11
C PRO A 230 8.04 -5.47 24.13
N GLU A 231 8.07 -6.48 25.00
CA GLU A 231 6.97 -7.42 25.18
C GLU A 231 5.72 -6.64 25.53
N ALA A 232 4.76 -6.63 24.60
CA ALA A 232 3.46 -6.02 24.86
C ALA A 232 2.91 -6.65 26.14
N PRO A 233 2.35 -5.85 27.08
CA PRO A 233 1.84 -6.38 28.32
C PRO A 233 0.90 -7.55 28.03
N PRO A 234 0.92 -8.61 28.86
CA PRO A 234 0.07 -9.78 28.66
C PRO A 234 -1.35 -9.28 28.41
N ALA A 235 -1.95 -9.73 27.31
CA ALA A 235 -3.30 -9.38 26.94
C ALA A 235 -4.25 -9.98 27.99
N GLU A 236 -4.34 -9.33 29.16
CA GLU A 236 -5.44 -9.53 30.09
C GLU A 236 -6.71 -9.19 29.34
N ALA A 237 -7.38 -10.23 28.84
CA ALA A 237 -8.75 -10.22 28.36
C ALA A 237 -9.20 -8.90 27.72
N LEU A 238 -8.51 -8.47 26.65
CA LEU A 238 -9.26 -7.89 25.55
C LEU A 238 -10.11 -9.05 25.04
N THR A 239 -11.30 -9.19 25.60
CA THR A 239 -12.43 -9.78 24.89
C THR A 239 -12.63 -8.94 23.65
N PHE A 240 -11.80 -9.21 22.64
CA PHE A 240 -12.20 -9.11 21.26
C PHE A 240 -13.39 -10.05 21.16
N THR A 241 -14.56 -9.52 21.47
CA THR A 241 -15.77 -9.94 20.78
C THR A 241 -15.33 -10.06 19.35
N THR A 242 -15.36 -11.30 18.83
CA THR A 242 -15.13 -11.63 17.44
C THR A 242 -15.76 -10.53 16.64
N ARG A 243 -14.92 -9.62 16.15
CA ARG A 243 -15.34 -8.37 15.54
C ARG A 243 -15.96 -8.83 14.25
N ALA A 244 -17.28 -9.04 14.27
CA ALA A 244 -18.08 -9.26 13.07
C ALA A 244 -17.51 -8.28 12.06
N ALA A 245 -16.98 -8.81 10.95
CA ALA A 245 -16.20 -8.05 9.98
C ALA A 245 -16.90 -6.71 9.79
N ILE A 246 -16.35 -5.67 10.42
CA ILE A 246 -16.92 -4.34 10.28
C ILE A 246 -16.65 -4.04 8.83
N ASP A 247 -17.71 -4.04 8.04
CA ASP A 247 -17.57 -3.86 6.61
C ASP A 247 -16.84 -2.54 6.34
N ARG A 248 -16.16 -2.51 5.19
CA ARG A 248 -15.39 -1.37 4.74
C ARG A 248 -16.22 -0.08 4.80
N GLU A 249 -17.50 -0.14 4.48
CA GLU A 249 -18.43 1.00 4.48
C GLU A 249 -18.60 1.60 5.88
N THR A 250 -18.68 0.76 6.90
CA THR A 250 -18.78 1.19 8.30
C THR A 250 -17.48 1.86 8.77
N PHE A 251 -16.33 1.38 8.33
CA PHE A 251 -15.04 2.02 8.61
C PHE A 251 -14.92 3.40 7.94
N VAL A 252 -15.30 3.50 6.67
CA VAL A 252 -15.29 4.76 5.90
C VAL A 252 -16.29 5.76 6.49
N ALA A 253 -17.49 5.32 6.87
CA ALA A 253 -18.48 6.17 7.54
C ALA A 253 -17.99 6.69 8.90
N ARG A 254 -17.30 5.84 9.68
CA ARG A 254 -16.68 6.24 10.95
C ARG A 254 -15.58 7.26 10.74
N ALA A 255 -14.70 7.05 9.75
CA ALA A 255 -13.63 7.98 9.41
C ALA A 255 -14.20 9.33 8.95
N LYS A 256 -15.18 9.34 8.04
CA LYS A 256 -15.89 10.55 7.61
C LYS A 256 -16.56 11.27 8.78
N SER A 257 -17.18 10.53 9.71
CA SER A 257 -17.80 11.12 10.91
C SER A 257 -16.79 11.74 11.88
N LEU A 258 -15.57 11.20 11.97
CA LEU A 258 -14.52 11.74 12.83
C LEU A 258 -13.84 12.97 12.20
N LEU A 259 -13.84 13.05 10.87
CA LEU A 259 -13.31 14.19 10.11
C LEU A 259 -14.35 15.29 9.88
N ALA A 260 -15.65 14.98 9.99
CA ALA A 260 -16.72 15.95 9.85
C ALA A 260 -16.64 17.05 10.92
N GLY A 261 -16.50 18.29 10.48
CA GLY A 261 -16.36 19.47 11.35
C GLY A 261 -14.92 19.82 11.74
N THR A 262 -13.93 19.18 11.12
CA THR A 262 -12.51 19.59 11.24
C THR A 262 -12.07 20.35 9.99
N ASP A 263 -11.26 21.41 10.11
CA ASP A 263 -10.73 22.17 8.95
C ASP A 263 -9.46 21.54 8.36
N HIS A 264 -9.34 20.21 8.43
CA HIS A 264 -8.26 19.49 7.78
C HIS A 264 -8.63 19.28 6.31
N THR A 265 -7.75 19.68 5.40
CA THR A 265 -7.96 19.44 3.97
C THR A 265 -7.52 18.02 3.60
N GLY A 266 -8.10 17.44 2.55
CA GLY A 266 -7.60 16.17 1.99
C GLY A 266 -6.10 16.24 1.68
N ALA A 267 -5.62 17.42 1.27
CA ALA A 267 -4.20 17.69 1.03
C ALA A 267 -3.30 17.52 2.27
N ASP A 268 -3.77 17.89 3.47
CA ASP A 268 -3.00 17.71 4.72
C ASP A 268 -2.81 16.22 5.05
N VAL A 269 -3.84 15.44 4.77
CA VAL A 269 -3.85 13.99 4.98
C VAL A 269 -2.97 13.28 3.95
N ILE A 270 -3.04 13.71 2.68
CA ILE A 270 -2.17 13.23 1.59
C ILE A 270 -0.71 13.56 1.88
N ALA A 271 -0.40 14.78 2.32
CA ALA A 271 0.98 15.18 2.61
C ALA A 271 1.60 14.37 3.75
N MET A 272 0.83 14.10 4.81
CA MET A 272 1.26 13.24 5.91
C MET A 272 1.47 11.79 5.46
N ALA A 273 0.58 11.27 4.61
CA ALA A 273 0.71 9.90 4.16
C ALA A 273 1.84 9.73 3.11
N ALA A 274 2.09 10.72 2.26
CA ALA A 274 3.27 10.75 1.39
C ALA A 274 4.57 10.77 2.19
N PHE A 275 4.64 11.58 3.26
CA PHE A 275 5.78 11.60 4.17
C PHE A 275 6.04 10.22 4.80
N LEU A 276 5.00 9.58 5.33
CA LEU A 276 5.09 8.26 5.95
C LEU A 276 5.43 7.14 4.96
N ALA A 277 5.12 7.32 3.67
CA ALA A 277 5.53 6.42 2.60
C ALA A 277 7.02 6.57 2.21
N GLY A 278 7.75 7.51 2.83
CA GLY A 278 9.14 7.83 2.49
C GLY A 278 9.28 8.88 1.39
N GLY A 279 8.17 9.48 0.94
CA GLY A 279 8.17 10.65 0.08
C GLY A 279 8.36 11.92 0.91
N GLY A 280 9.60 12.23 1.26
CA GLY A 280 9.98 13.56 1.74
C GLY A 280 10.69 14.33 0.62
N ALA A 281 10.24 15.57 0.37
CA ALA A 281 10.80 16.51 -0.60
C ALA A 281 12.29 16.82 -0.40
#